data_AF-A0A1F8S5I1-F1
#
_entry.id   AF-A0A1F8S5I1-F1
#
_cell.length_a   1.000
_cell.length_b   1.000
_cell.length_c   1.000
_cell.angle_alpha   90.00
_cell.angle_beta   90.00
_cell.angle_gamma   90.00
#
_symmetry.space_group_name_H-M   'P 1'
#
loop_
_entity.id
_entity.type
_entity.pdbx_description
1 polymer ?
#
loop_
_entity_poly.entity_id
_entity_poly.type
_entity_poly.pdbx_seq_one_letter_code
_entity_poly.pdbx_strand_id
1 'polypeptide(L)'
;MTQRSIEHRTKVPEIRKGDTVVVLAGKDAGKRGTVERIIRLDPSPTPLRSGYRRTSAKGGVSVVVEGLNIARKHTKPRQRNTGSSIGGGVPSIDPGGVLDRAMPVPISRVMVVCGHCDRPTRVGHRVLDNGTRVRVCRHCGEPLEVKA
;
A
#
# COMPACT_ATOMS: atom_id res chain seq x y z
N MET A 1 1.76 13.07 35.50
CA MET A 1 0.90 12.07 34.85
C MET A 1 0.91 12.32 33.34
N THR A 2 1.95 11.85 32.66
CA THR A 2 2.06 11.96 31.20
C THR A 2 1.12 10.94 30.58
N GLN A 3 0.14 11.44 29.84
CA GLN A 3 -0.75 10.63 29.03
C GLN A 3 0.11 9.88 28.03
N ARG A 4 0.42 8.61 28.33
CA ARG A 4 0.88 7.66 27.31
C ARG A 4 -0.31 7.45 26.39
N SER A 5 -0.37 8.27 25.34
CA SER A 5 -1.19 8.04 24.16
C SER A 5 -1.11 6.55 23.83
N ILE A 6 -2.27 5.91 23.71
CA ILE A 6 -2.35 4.53 23.24
C ILE A 6 -1.98 4.56 21.75
N GLU A 7 -0.68 4.67 21.45
CA GLU A 7 -0.11 4.58 20.10
C GLU A 7 -0.07 3.12 19.65
N HIS A 8 -1.19 2.43 19.78
CA HIS A 8 -1.32 1.11 19.20
C HIS A 8 -1.75 1.31 17.76
N ARG A 9 -0.89 2.00 16.96
CA ARG A 9 -0.90 1.85 15.51
C ARG A 9 -0.71 0.36 15.28
N THR A 10 -1.79 -0.30 14.90
CA THR A 10 -1.85 -1.76 14.76
C THR A 10 -0.54 -2.30 14.21
N LYS A 11 0.05 -3.26 14.94
CA LYS A 11 1.33 -3.91 14.69
C LYS A 11 1.23 -4.81 13.45
N VAL A 12 0.79 -4.23 12.35
CA VAL A 12 0.65 -4.87 11.04
C VAL A 12 2.04 -4.87 10.42
N PRO A 13 2.51 -6.00 9.86
CA PRO A 13 3.84 -6.10 9.27
C PRO A 13 4.11 -4.91 8.37
N GLU A 14 5.21 -4.21 8.66
CA GLU A 14 5.59 -2.98 7.95
C GLU A 14 6.08 -3.35 6.55
N ILE A 15 5.15 -3.46 5.61
CA ILE A 15 5.45 -3.50 4.17
C ILE A 15 5.86 -2.09 3.76
N ARG A 16 6.91 -1.98 2.95
CA ARG A 16 7.44 -0.74 2.38
C ARG A 16 7.20 -0.72 0.86
N LYS A 17 7.31 0.47 0.27
CA LYS A 17 7.32 0.61 -1.20
C LYS A 17 8.55 -0.13 -1.74
N GLY A 18 8.42 -0.83 -2.85
CA GLY A 18 9.48 -1.64 -3.45
C GLY A 18 9.64 -3.06 -2.89
N ASP A 19 8.93 -3.43 -1.82
CA ASP A 19 8.94 -4.83 -1.36
C ASP A 19 8.26 -5.73 -2.39
N THR A 20 8.82 -6.93 -2.60
CA THR A 20 8.15 -8.01 -3.34
C THR A 20 7.15 -8.71 -2.44
N VAL A 21 5.91 -8.83 -2.88
CA VAL A 21 4.82 -9.49 -2.13
C VAL A 21 4.15 -10.57 -2.96
N VAL A 22 3.60 -11.57 -2.29
CA VAL A 22 2.69 -12.56 -2.86
C VAL A 22 1.27 -12.29 -2.36
N VAL A 23 0.29 -12.46 -3.22
CA VAL A 23 -1.13 -12.41 -2.83
C VAL A 23 -1.56 -13.78 -2.31
N LEU A 24 -2.08 -13.83 -1.08
CA LEU A 24 -2.51 -15.06 -0.42
C LEU A 24 -3.87 -15.54 -0.92
N ALA A 25 -4.81 -14.61 -1.10
CA ALA A 25 -6.21 -14.92 -1.38
C ALA A 25 -6.85 -13.84 -2.26
N GLY A 26 -7.83 -14.26 -3.07
CA GLY A 26 -8.57 -13.41 -4.00
C GLY A 26 -8.34 -13.81 -5.46
N LYS A 27 -8.76 -12.96 -6.40
CA LYS A 27 -8.65 -13.20 -7.85
C LYS A 27 -7.20 -13.46 -8.31
N ASP A 28 -6.25 -12.78 -7.69
CA ASP A 28 -4.83 -12.84 -8.04
C ASP A 28 -4.01 -13.69 -7.05
N ALA A 29 -4.64 -14.63 -6.34
CA ALA A 29 -3.95 -15.51 -5.40
C ALA A 29 -2.77 -16.26 -6.06
N GLY A 30 -1.66 -16.37 -5.34
CA GLY A 30 -0.42 -17.02 -5.79
C GLY A 30 0.49 -16.15 -6.65
N LYS A 31 -0.01 -15.05 -7.22
CA LYS A 31 0.83 -14.14 -8.02
C LYS A 31 1.73 -13.29 -7.12
N ARG A 32 2.93 -13.04 -7.61
CA ARG A 32 3.93 -12.14 -7.00
C ARG A 32 3.90 -10.79 -7.71
N GLY A 33 4.23 -9.72 -6.99
CA GLY A 33 4.36 -8.39 -7.55
C GLY A 33 5.09 -7.43 -6.60
N THR A 34 5.46 -6.27 -7.12
CA THR A 34 6.16 -5.23 -6.37
C THR A 34 5.17 -4.19 -5.85
N VAL A 35 5.38 -3.72 -4.62
CA VAL A 35 4.51 -2.71 -4.00
C VAL A 35 4.84 -1.32 -4.55
N GLU A 36 3.93 -0.76 -5.34
CA GLU A 36 4.03 0.60 -5.90
C GLU A 36 3.83 1.65 -4.80
N ARG A 37 2.72 1.53 -4.07
CA ARG A 37 2.35 2.48 -3.01
C ARG A 37 1.48 1.87 -1.93
N ILE A 38 1.55 2.46 -0.75
CA ILE A 38 0.79 2.04 0.42
C ILE A 38 -0.23 3.14 0.71
N ILE A 39 -1.50 2.74 0.82
CA ILE A 39 -2.62 3.59 1.15
C ILE A 39 -2.96 3.37 2.61
N ARG A 40 -2.81 4.43 3.41
CA ARG A 40 -3.27 4.48 4.79
C ARG A 40 -4.55 5.30 4.81
N LEU A 41 -5.67 4.65 5.09
CA LEU A 41 -6.96 5.32 5.27
C LEU A 41 -7.09 5.68 6.73
N ASP A 42 -7.21 6.97 7.03
CA ASP A 42 -7.50 7.44 8.37
C ASP A 42 -8.88 6.96 8.81
N PRO A 43 -9.05 6.65 10.12
CA PRO A 43 -10.37 6.32 10.65
C PRO A 43 -11.32 7.49 10.46
N SER A 44 -12.62 7.19 10.28
CA SER A 44 -13.63 8.25 10.17
C SER A 44 -13.67 9.05 11.49
N PRO A 45 -13.66 10.39 11.44
CA PRO A 45 -13.65 11.23 12.63
C PRO A 45 -14.95 11.15 13.44
N THR A 46 -16.02 10.58 12.89
CA THR A 46 -17.32 10.41 13.56
C THR A 46 -17.51 8.95 14.01
N PRO A 47 -17.76 8.68 15.30
CA PRO A 47 -17.97 7.32 15.82
C PRO A 47 -19.35 6.72 15.48
N LEU A 48 -20.19 7.46 14.75
CA LEU A 48 -21.56 7.09 14.44
C LEU A 48 -21.61 5.99 13.38
N ARG A 49 -22.07 4.81 13.80
CA ARG A 49 -22.47 3.66 12.96
C ARG A 49 -23.65 4.03 12.07
N SER A 50 -23.40 4.81 11.02
CA SER A 50 -24.31 4.86 9.87
C SER A 50 -24.27 3.48 9.20
N GLY A 51 -25.42 2.78 9.15
CA GLY A 51 -25.57 1.46 8.52
C GLY A 51 -25.22 1.40 7.04
N TYR A 52 -24.90 2.55 6.42
CA TYR A 52 -24.58 2.70 4.99
C TYR A 52 -23.08 2.96 4.70
N ARG A 53 -22.21 3.12 5.70
CA ARG A 53 -20.78 3.42 5.45
C ARG A 53 -19.88 2.19 5.46
N ARG A 54 -19.16 1.98 4.34
CA ARG A 54 -18.11 0.95 4.13
C ARG A 54 -16.77 1.26 4.81
N THR A 55 -16.70 2.24 5.70
CA THR A 55 -15.46 2.60 6.41
C THR A 55 -15.50 2.08 7.84
N SER A 56 -14.67 1.07 8.12
CA SER A 56 -14.43 0.55 9.48
C SER A 56 -13.96 1.67 10.41
N ALA A 57 -14.42 1.63 11.67
CA ALA A 57 -13.99 2.56 12.73
C ALA A 57 -12.46 2.57 12.97
N LYS A 58 -11.71 1.59 12.45
CA LYS A 58 -10.27 1.42 12.70
C LYS A 58 -9.36 2.00 11.61
N GLY A 59 -9.90 2.58 10.54
CA GLY A 59 -9.11 2.87 9.35
C GLY A 59 -8.60 1.57 8.71
N GLY A 60 -8.00 1.66 7.53
CA GLY A 60 -7.55 0.49 6.79
C GLY A 60 -6.22 0.74 6.09
N VAL A 61 -5.31 -0.22 6.16
CA VAL A 61 -4.07 -0.18 5.37
C VAL A 61 -4.23 -1.11 4.17
N SER A 62 -4.06 -0.54 2.98
CA SER A 62 -4.08 -1.28 1.72
C SER A 62 -2.79 -0.98 0.93
N VAL A 63 -2.39 -1.92 0.08
CA VAL A 63 -1.21 -1.79 -0.78
C VAL A 63 -1.66 -1.85 -2.24
N VAL A 64 -1.05 -1.04 -3.09
CA VAL A 64 -1.22 -1.15 -4.54
C VAL A 64 0.00 -1.90 -5.04
N VAL A 65 -0.25 -3.03 -5.68
CA VAL A 65 0.78 -3.91 -6.23
C VAL A 65 0.73 -3.78 -7.75
N GLU A 66 1.89 -3.62 -8.37
CA GLU A 66 2.00 -3.47 -9.81
C GLU A 66 1.46 -4.71 -10.55
N GLY A 67 0.64 -4.49 -11.58
CA GLY A 67 0.08 -5.56 -12.40
C GLY A 67 -0.95 -6.46 -11.73
N LEU A 68 -1.26 -6.27 -10.44
CA LEU A 68 -2.24 -7.07 -9.70
C LEU A 68 -3.51 -6.27 -9.37
N ASN A 69 -4.63 -6.98 -9.22
CA ASN A 69 -5.93 -6.40 -8.90
C ASN A 69 -6.32 -5.26 -9.86
N ILE A 70 -6.13 -5.48 -11.17
CA ILE A 70 -6.39 -4.46 -12.20
C ILE A 70 -7.90 -4.29 -12.41
N ALA A 71 -8.33 -3.02 -12.42
CA ALA A 71 -9.68 -2.64 -12.83
C ALA A 71 -9.63 -1.71 -14.05
N ARG A 72 -10.50 -1.99 -15.02
CA ARG A 72 -10.72 -1.13 -16.20
C ARG A 72 -11.51 0.11 -15.80
N LYS A 73 -10.92 1.28 -15.97
CA LYS A 73 -11.55 2.57 -15.69
C LYS A 73 -11.78 3.34 -17.00
N HIS A 74 -13.04 3.39 -17.43
CA HIS A 74 -13.47 4.26 -18.50
C HIS A 74 -13.36 5.72 -18.04
N THR A 75 -12.48 6.47 -18.67
CA THR A 75 -12.23 7.87 -18.33
C THR A 75 -12.58 8.72 -19.53
N LYS A 76 -13.54 9.64 -19.35
CA LYS A 76 -13.83 10.66 -20.36
C LYS A 76 -12.60 11.55 -20.54
N PRO A 77 -12.27 11.99 -21.77
CA PRO A 77 -11.25 13.01 -21.99
C PRO A 77 -11.53 14.21 -21.10
N ARG A 78 -10.51 14.71 -20.41
CA ARG A 78 -10.62 15.92 -19.61
C ARG A 78 -9.50 16.86 -20.02
N GLN A 79 -9.86 18.12 -20.26
CA GLN A 79 -8.89 19.17 -20.39
C GLN A 79 -8.34 19.46 -18.98
N ARG A 80 -7.07 19.13 -18.73
CA ARG A 80 -6.40 19.59 -17.51
C ARG A 80 -5.91 21.01 -17.77
N ASN A 81 -6.52 21.97 -17.07
CA ASN A 81 -5.99 23.34 -17.00
C ASN A 81 -4.77 23.34 -16.06
N THR A 82 -3.66 22.74 -16.50
CA THR A 82 -2.37 22.82 -15.82
C THR A 82 -1.61 24.02 -16.38
N GLY A 83 -1.91 25.21 -15.84
CA GLY A 83 -1.24 26.46 -16.17
C GLY A 83 -2.07 27.66 -15.73
N SER A 84 -1.52 28.46 -14.83
CA SER A 84 -2.07 29.68 -14.25
C SER A 84 -2.56 30.66 -15.33
N SER A 85 -3.50 31.52 -14.94
CA SER A 85 -4.18 32.56 -15.71
C SER A 85 -3.27 33.70 -16.24
N ILE A 86 -1.99 33.43 -16.54
CA ILE A 86 -1.03 34.40 -17.05
C ILE A 86 -0.09 33.71 -18.04
N GLY A 87 -0.44 33.73 -19.33
CA GLY A 87 0.41 33.27 -20.43
C GLY A 87 -0.13 32.05 -21.17
N GLY A 88 -0.45 32.22 -22.46
CA GLY A 88 -1.13 31.25 -23.33
C GLY A 88 -0.40 29.91 -23.53
N GLY A 89 -0.52 29.01 -22.56
CA GLY A 89 -0.13 27.61 -22.67
C GLY A 89 -1.20 26.77 -23.38
N VAL A 90 -0.77 25.88 -24.28
CA VAL A 90 -1.65 24.92 -24.97
C VAL A 90 -2.31 24.01 -23.93
N PRO A 91 -3.65 23.82 -23.97
CA PRO A 91 -4.32 22.94 -23.03
C PRO A 91 -3.84 21.50 -23.23
N SER A 92 -3.26 20.92 -22.17
CA SER A 92 -2.97 19.49 -22.14
C SER A 92 -4.28 18.72 -21.94
N ILE A 93 -4.78 18.12 -23.02
CA ILE A 93 -5.95 17.25 -22.99
C ILE A 93 -5.48 15.87 -22.54
N ASP A 94 -6.00 15.37 -21.42
CA ASP A 94 -5.84 13.96 -21.09
C ASP A 94 -6.60 13.14 -22.12
N PRO A 95 -5.94 12.28 -22.91
CA PRO A 95 -6.64 11.41 -23.84
C PRO A 95 -7.63 10.54 -23.04
N GLY A 96 -8.88 10.56 -23.46
CA GLY A 96 -9.89 9.67 -22.92
C GLY A 96 -9.65 8.24 -23.39
N GLY A 97 -10.24 7.28 -22.69
CA GLY A 97 -10.12 5.88 -23.06
C GLY A 97 -10.38 4.92 -21.91
N VAL A 98 -10.08 3.66 -22.17
CA VAL A 98 -10.10 2.59 -21.17
C VAL A 98 -8.71 2.54 -20.53
N LEU A 99 -8.62 3.02 -19.28
CA LEU A 99 -7.37 3.01 -18.52
C LEU A 99 -7.36 1.82 -17.58
N ASP A 100 -6.31 1.01 -17.63
CA ASP A 100 -6.06 -0.02 -16.63
C ASP A 100 -5.40 0.60 -15.40
N ARG A 101 -6.03 0.40 -14.24
CA ARG A 101 -5.51 0.91 -12.97
C ARG A 101 -5.45 -0.22 -11.95
N ALA A 102 -4.27 -0.41 -11.35
CA ALA A 102 -4.10 -1.31 -10.23
C ALA A 102 -4.91 -0.82 -9.02
N MET A 103 -5.80 -1.67 -8.51
CA MET A 103 -6.64 -1.36 -7.35
C MET A 103 -5.97 -1.81 -6.06
N PRO A 104 -6.24 -1.12 -4.93
CA PRO A 104 -5.66 -1.48 -3.65
C PRO A 104 -6.08 -2.87 -3.19
N VAL A 105 -5.11 -3.64 -2.71
CA VAL A 105 -5.28 -4.93 -2.05
C VAL A 105 -5.08 -4.72 -0.55
N PRO A 106 -5.96 -5.25 0.33
CA PRO A 106 -5.79 -5.09 1.77
C PRO A 106 -4.56 -5.85 2.26
N ILE A 107 -3.86 -5.27 3.24
CA ILE A 107 -2.59 -5.81 3.77
C ILE A 107 -2.70 -7.23 4.34
N SER A 108 -3.88 -7.63 4.81
CA SER A 108 -4.13 -8.98 5.32
C SER A 108 -4.11 -10.07 4.24
N ARG A 109 -4.21 -9.70 2.96
CA ARG A 109 -4.22 -10.63 1.82
C ARG A 109 -2.88 -10.72 1.10
N VAL A 110 -1.84 -10.07 1.62
CA VAL A 110 -0.50 -10.09 1.03
C VAL A 110 0.55 -10.53 2.05
N MET A 111 1.63 -11.13 1.57
CA MET A 111 2.78 -11.51 2.38
C MET A 111 4.08 -11.12 1.68
N VAL A 112 5.07 -10.66 2.43
CA VAL A 112 6.38 -10.29 1.88
C VAL A 112 7.13 -11.55 1.44
N VAL A 113 7.66 -11.53 0.23
CA VAL A 113 8.59 -12.54 -0.26
C VAL A 113 10.00 -12.07 0.09
N CYS A 114 10.76 -12.92 0.78
CA CYS A 114 12.14 -12.62 1.09
C CYS A 114 13.01 -12.78 -0.15
N GLY A 115 13.84 -11.80 -0.48
CA GLY A 115 14.74 -11.85 -1.64
C GLY A 115 15.94 -12.80 -1.51
N HIS A 116 16.15 -13.39 -0.32
CA HIS A 116 17.23 -14.37 -0.09
C HIS A 116 16.74 -15.82 -0.14
N CYS A 117 15.56 -16.11 0.41
CA CYS A 117 15.02 -17.48 0.47
C CYS A 117 13.84 -17.72 -0.47
N ASP A 118 13.37 -16.71 -1.22
CA ASP A 118 12.26 -16.73 -2.18
C ASP A 118 10.94 -17.31 -1.66
N ARG A 119 10.83 -17.46 -0.35
CA ARG A 119 9.65 -17.95 0.35
C ARG A 119 8.81 -16.76 0.85
N PRO A 120 7.48 -16.94 0.92
CA PRO A 120 6.62 -15.96 1.57
C PRO A 120 6.83 -16.03 3.08
N THR A 121 7.16 -14.90 3.70
CA THR A 121 7.64 -14.87 5.09
C THR A 121 6.93 -13.79 5.91
N ARG A 122 6.81 -14.03 7.21
CA ARG A 122 6.36 -13.02 8.17
C ARG A 122 7.54 -12.14 8.57
N VAL A 123 7.32 -10.83 8.63
CA VAL A 123 8.31 -9.83 9.04
C VAL A 123 8.50 -9.87 10.56
N GLY A 124 9.75 -10.06 11.00
CA GLY A 124 10.20 -9.82 12.36
C GLY A 124 10.97 -8.51 12.46
N HIS A 125 11.38 -8.14 13.68
CA HIS A 125 12.25 -6.99 13.91
C HIS A 125 13.41 -7.39 14.81
N ARG A 126 14.62 -6.90 14.49
CA ARG A 126 15.82 -7.01 15.32
C ARG A 126 16.41 -5.62 15.52
N VAL A 127 17.00 -5.38 16.70
CA VAL A 127 17.80 -4.19 16.97
C VAL A 127 19.24 -4.56 16.66
N LEU A 128 19.91 -3.80 15.79
CA LEU A 128 21.35 -3.93 15.55
C LEU A 128 22.12 -3.20 16.65
N ASP A 129 23.42 -3.49 16.77
CA ASP A 129 24.30 -2.89 17.79
C ASP A 129 24.37 -1.35 17.69
N ASN A 130 24.11 -0.83 16.49
CA ASN A 130 24.00 0.61 16.20
C ASN A 130 22.67 1.24 16.69
N GLY A 131 21.85 0.51 17.46
CA GLY A 131 20.53 0.95 17.92
C GLY A 131 19.43 1.00 16.85
N THR A 132 19.76 0.71 15.58
CA THR A 132 18.81 0.77 14.47
C THR A 132 17.92 -0.48 14.44
N ARG A 133 16.61 -0.27 14.29
CA ARG A 133 15.63 -1.36 14.15
C ARG A 133 15.51 -1.79 12.69
N VAL A 134 15.92 -3.01 12.39
CA VAL A 134 15.82 -3.61 11.06
C VAL A 134 14.69 -4.64 11.00
N ARG A 135 14.07 -4.74 9.82
CA ARG A 135 13.11 -5.81 9.50
C ARG A 135 13.90 -7.07 9.20
N VAL A 136 13.50 -8.20 9.76
CA VAL A 136 14.16 -9.50 9.53
C VAL A 136 13.17 -10.52 9.01
N CYS A 137 13.62 -11.41 8.15
CA CYS A 137 12.86 -12.57 7.73
C CYS A 137 12.76 -13.59 8.87
N ARG A 138 11.57 -14.09 9.20
CA ARG A 138 11.43 -15.16 10.21
C ARG A 138 11.93 -16.54 9.77
N HIS A 139 12.16 -16.77 8.47
CA HIS A 139 12.66 -18.05 7.98
C HIS A 139 14.20 -18.11 7.91
N CYS A 140 14.85 -17.10 7.32
CA CYS A 140 16.32 -17.08 7.21
C CYS A 140 17.02 -16.19 8.26
N GLY A 141 16.28 -15.32 8.97
CA GLY A 141 16.87 -14.42 9.97
C GLY A 141 17.60 -13.20 9.39
N GLU A 142 17.74 -13.13 8.07
CA GLU A 142 18.40 -12.04 7.36
C GLU A 142 17.53 -10.77 7.29
N PRO A 143 18.15 -9.59 7.16
CA PRO A 143 17.43 -8.34 7.03
C PRO A 143 16.64 -8.26 5.71
N LEU A 144 15.44 -7.71 5.77
CA LEU A 144 14.59 -7.44 4.60
C LEU A 144 14.84 -6.02 4.10
N GLU A 145 15.78 -5.88 3.17
CA GLU A 145 16.07 -4.63 2.48
C GLU A 145 15.13 -4.41 1.29
N VAL A 146 14.77 -3.15 1.05
CA VAL A 146 14.03 -2.78 -0.15
C VAL A 146 15.05 -2.74 -1.29
N LYS A 147 14.88 -3.58 -2.31
CA LYS A 147 15.66 -3.43 -3.54
C LYS A 147 15.20 -2.12 -4.20
N ALA A 148 16.10 -1.13 -4.23
CA ALA A 148 15.86 0.20 -4.80
C ALA A 148 15.74 0.11 -6.33
#